data_AF-A0A3D9D5X8-F1
#
_entry.id   AF-A0A3D9D5X8-F1
#
_cell.length_a   1.000
_cell.length_b   1.000
_cell.length_c   1.000
_cell.angle_alpha   90.00
_cell.angle_beta   90.00
_cell.angle_gamma   90.00
#
_symmetry.space_group_name_H-M   'P 1'
#
loop_
_entity.id
_entity.type
_entity.pdbx_description
1 polymer ?
#
loop_
_entity_poly.entity_id
_entity_poly.type
_entity_poly.pdbx_seq_one_letter_code
_entity_poly.pdbx_strand_id
1 'polypeptide(L)'
;MLKKITKLGQIVGLVTSSVIFAQSGNVGINTPNPGSTMDVNGSIAAHYLAVTAAVYNLNSSDFHVSYNGTANAVFNLPAAISGV
;
A
#
# COMPACT_ATOMS: atom_id res chain seq x y z
N MET A 1 -28.16 -23.49 -25.35
CA MET A 1 -27.26 -24.63 -25.11
C MET A 1 -25.90 -24.09 -24.64
N LEU A 2 -25.57 -24.25 -23.36
CA LEU A 2 -24.28 -23.83 -22.82
C LEU A 2 -23.21 -24.80 -23.34
N LYS A 3 -22.31 -24.34 -24.21
CA LYS A 3 -21.23 -25.19 -24.77
C LYS A 3 -20.35 -25.68 -23.61
N LYS A 4 -20.13 -26.99 -23.52
CA LYS A 4 -19.31 -27.61 -22.46
C LYS A 4 -17.92 -26.94 -22.43
N ILE A 5 -17.68 -26.14 -21.42
CA ILE A 5 -16.34 -25.58 -21.16
C ILE A 5 -15.46 -26.74 -20.71
N THR A 6 -14.29 -26.91 -21.34
CA THR A 6 -13.36 -27.98 -20.99
C THR A 6 -12.86 -27.77 -19.55
N LYS A 7 -12.47 -28.85 -18.86
CA LYS A 7 -11.90 -28.75 -17.49
C LYS A 7 -10.73 -27.75 -17.45
N LEU A 8 -9.93 -27.73 -18.51
CA LEU A 8 -8.86 -26.75 -18.69
C LEU A 8 -9.39 -25.32 -18.79
N GLY A 9 -10.45 -25.08 -19.58
CA GLY A 9 -11.10 -23.77 -19.68
C GLY A 9 -11.71 -23.29 -18.35
N GLN A 10 -12.23 -24.21 -17.52
CA GLN A 10 -12.71 -23.88 -16.17
C GLN A 10 -11.56 -23.48 -15.24
N ILE A 11 -10.45 -24.22 -15.27
CA ILE A 11 -9.25 -23.90 -14.45
C ILE A 11 -8.65 -22.57 -14.87
N VAL A 12 -8.51 -22.32 -16.18
CA VAL A 12 -7.98 -21.05 -16.70
C VAL A 12 -8.87 -19.88 -16.29
N GLY A 13 -10.20 -20.00 -16.39
CA GLY A 13 -11.13 -18.96 -15.95
C GLY A 13 -11.11 -18.70 -14.43
N LEU A 14 -10.89 -19.73 -13.62
CA LEU A 14 -10.74 -19.59 -12.16
C LEU A 14 -9.43 -18.90 -11.77
N VAL A 15 -8.33 -19.22 -12.47
CA VAL A 15 -7.02 -18.62 -12.23
C VAL A 15 -7.00 -17.15 -12.68
N THR A 16 -7.60 -16.83 -13.83
CA THR A 16 -7.65 -15.43 -14.30
C THR A 16 -8.54 -14.55 -13.43
N SER A 17 -9.64 -15.08 -12.88
CA SER A 17 -10.48 -14.35 -11.93
C SER A 17 -9.76 -14.10 -10.60
N SER A 18 -9.02 -15.06 -10.06
CA SER A 18 -8.28 -14.87 -8.81
C SER A 18 -7.12 -13.86 -8.93
N VAL A 19 -6.49 -13.74 -10.10
CA VAL A 19 -5.47 -12.70 -10.37
C VAL A 19 -6.09 -11.32 -10.57
N ILE A 20 -7.27 -11.22 -11.20
CA ILE A 20 -7.95 -9.93 -11.46
C ILE A 20 -8.70 -9.40 -10.22
N PHE A 21 -9.23 -10.29 -9.37
CA PHE A 21 -9.95 -9.94 -8.13
C PHE A 21 -9.07 -9.92 -6.87
N ALA A 22 -7.75 -9.77 -7.02
CA ALA A 22 -6.78 -9.62 -5.92
C ALA A 22 -7.04 -8.40 -4.99
N GLN A 23 -8.16 -7.69 -5.17
CA GLN A 23 -8.58 -6.52 -4.39
C GLN A 23 -9.67 -6.84 -3.33
N SER A 24 -10.14 -8.09 -3.22
CA SER A 24 -11.12 -8.47 -2.17
C SER A 24 -10.48 -9.00 -0.87
N GLY A 25 -9.16 -8.89 -0.73
CA GLY A 25 -8.41 -9.36 0.44
C GLY A 25 -7.07 -8.65 0.61
N ASN A 26 -6.17 -9.25 1.37
CA ASN A 26 -4.85 -8.69 1.64
C ASN A 26 -3.93 -8.80 0.41
N VAL A 27 -3.16 -7.74 0.13
CA VAL A 27 -2.19 -7.71 -0.96
C VAL A 27 -0.79 -8.01 -0.43
N GLY A 28 -0.21 -9.13 -0.87
CA GLY A 28 1.15 -9.54 -0.53
C GLY A 28 2.13 -9.34 -1.68
N ILE A 29 3.25 -8.64 -1.45
CA ILE A 29 4.37 -8.55 -2.39
C ILE A 29 5.57 -9.28 -1.78
N ASN A 30 5.94 -10.41 -2.37
CA ASN A 30 6.90 -11.37 -1.78
C ASN A 30 6.48 -11.90 -0.39
N THR A 31 5.21 -11.74 -0.03
CA THR A 31 4.62 -12.26 1.20
C THR A 31 3.42 -13.13 0.85
N PRO A 32 3.56 -14.47 0.77
CA PRO A 32 2.47 -15.37 0.37
C PRO A 32 1.28 -15.39 1.35
N ASN A 33 1.52 -15.07 2.62
CA ASN A 33 0.50 -14.98 3.68
C ASN A 33 0.58 -13.60 4.36
N PRO A 34 -0.01 -12.55 3.77
CA PRO A 34 0.04 -11.20 4.32
C PRO A 34 -0.61 -11.09 5.71
N GLY A 35 0.09 -10.49 6.67
CA GLY A 35 -0.43 -10.26 8.03
C GLY A 35 -1.35 -9.03 8.16
N SER A 36 -1.40 -8.18 7.13
CA SER A 36 -2.18 -6.95 7.05
C SER A 36 -2.78 -6.80 5.66
N THR A 37 -3.60 -5.77 5.46
CA THR A 37 -4.22 -5.45 4.15
C THR A 37 -3.19 -5.22 3.04
N MET A 38 -1.98 -4.79 3.37
CA MET A 38 -0.83 -4.71 2.46
C MET A 38 0.45 -5.09 3.19
N ASP A 39 1.11 -6.16 2.74
CA ASP A 39 2.33 -6.72 3.34
C ASP A 39 3.40 -6.91 2.25
N VAL A 40 4.54 -6.23 2.42
CA VAL A 40 5.63 -6.21 1.44
C VAL A 40 6.91 -6.70 2.10
N ASN A 41 7.42 -7.86 1.67
CA ASN A 41 8.76 -8.32 2.01
C ASN A 41 9.77 -7.74 1.00
N GLY A 42 10.14 -6.48 1.20
CA GLY A 42 11.06 -5.76 0.33
C GLY A 42 10.98 -4.24 0.49
N SER A 43 11.69 -3.51 -0.37
CA SER A 43 11.69 -2.05 -0.36
C SER A 43 10.48 -1.46 -1.09
N ILE A 44 9.90 -0.39 -0.54
CA ILE A 44 8.85 0.40 -1.18
C ILE A 44 9.45 1.72 -1.64
N ALA A 45 9.39 1.99 -2.95
CA ALA A 45 9.71 3.30 -3.50
C ALA A 45 8.46 4.20 -3.44
N ALA A 46 8.26 4.86 -2.30
CA ALA A 46 7.20 5.85 -2.15
C ALA A 46 7.75 7.26 -2.40
N HIS A 47 6.91 8.15 -2.92
CA HIS A 47 7.22 9.57 -2.87
C HIS A 47 7.31 9.98 -1.41
N TYR A 48 8.39 10.68 -1.05
CA TYR A 48 8.57 11.20 0.29
C TYR A 48 9.11 12.60 0.24
N LEU A 49 8.75 13.39 1.25
CA LEU A 49 9.28 14.72 1.42
C LEU A 49 10.48 14.66 2.39
N ALA A 50 11.64 15.07 1.91
CA ALA A 50 12.81 15.28 2.78
C ALA A 50 12.79 16.70 3.33
N VAL A 51 12.78 16.85 4.65
CA VAL A 51 12.81 18.17 5.30
C VAL A 51 14.06 18.33 6.16
N THR A 52 14.63 19.53 6.14
CA THR A 52 15.81 19.90 6.94
C THR A 52 15.49 20.97 7.98
N ALA A 53 14.31 21.58 7.90
CA ALA A 53 13.87 22.60 8.85
C ALA A 53 13.68 22.01 10.25
N ALA A 54 14.11 22.73 11.28
CA ALA A 54 13.95 22.33 12.68
C ALA A 54 12.48 22.36 13.14
N VAL A 55 11.61 23.09 12.43
CA VAL A 55 10.16 23.08 12.64
C VAL A 55 9.49 22.89 11.28
N TYR A 56 8.64 21.88 11.17
CA TYR A 56 7.88 21.59 9.95
C TYR A 56 6.40 21.34 10.28
N ASN A 57 5.50 22.03 9.57
CA ASN A 57 4.06 21.85 9.71
C ASN A 57 3.59 20.83 8.69
N LEU A 58 3.17 19.66 9.15
CA LEU A 58 2.61 18.62 8.30
C LEU A 58 1.27 19.08 7.70
N ASN A 59 1.07 18.81 6.42
CA ASN A 59 -0.19 19.03 5.71
C ASN A 59 -0.84 17.70 5.28
N SER A 60 -2.05 17.75 4.71
CA SER A 60 -2.82 16.55 4.33
C SER A 60 -2.23 15.74 3.18
N SER A 61 -1.25 16.27 2.44
CA SER A 61 -0.53 15.58 1.37
C SER A 61 0.82 14.99 1.81
N ASP A 62 1.22 15.23 3.05
CA ASP A 62 2.45 14.69 3.63
C ASP A 62 2.22 13.24 4.08
N PHE A 63 2.29 12.30 3.14
CA PHE A 63 2.07 10.86 3.40
C PHE A 63 3.30 10.17 4.02
N HIS A 64 4.50 10.64 3.68
CA HIS A 64 5.75 10.19 4.28
C HIS A 64 6.73 11.36 4.30
N VAL A 65 7.18 11.74 5.50
CA VAL A 65 8.14 12.83 5.70
C VAL A 65 9.35 12.28 6.42
N SER A 66 10.53 12.50 5.84
CA SER A 66 11.81 12.10 6.42
C SER A 66 12.58 13.35 6.86
N TYR A 67 12.98 13.40 8.12
CA TYR A 67 13.87 14.44 8.61
C TYR A 67 15.32 14.12 8.23
N ASN A 68 16.01 15.06 7.59
CA ASN A 68 17.41 14.95 7.19
C ASN A 68 18.25 16.13 7.69
N GLY A 69 17.88 16.73 8.82
CA GLY A 69 18.70 17.73 9.50
C GLY A 69 19.57 17.10 10.59
N THR A 70 20.48 17.90 11.15
CA THR A 70 21.47 17.46 12.15
C THR A 70 21.11 17.83 13.60
N ALA A 71 19.94 18.43 13.82
CA ALA A 71 19.49 18.92 15.13
C ALA A 71 18.13 18.31 15.52
N ASN A 72 17.63 18.62 16.71
CA ASN A 72 16.26 18.23 17.10
C ASN A 72 15.24 18.92 16.19
N ALA A 73 14.19 18.20 15.79
CA ALA A 73 13.11 18.72 14.96
C ALA A 73 11.75 18.63 15.66
N VAL A 74 10.86 19.56 15.35
CA VAL A 74 9.46 19.58 15.75
C VAL A 74 8.60 19.41 14.51
N PHE A 75 7.75 18.38 14.51
CA PHE A 75 6.73 18.16 13.49
C PHE A 75 5.36 18.53 14.06
N ASN A 76 4.77 19.62 13.56
CA ASN A 76 3.42 20.01 13.94
C ASN A 76 2.44 19.17 13.14
N LEU A 77 1.66 18.33 13.82
CA LEU A 77 0.64 17.50 13.20
C LEU A 77 -0.57 18.35 12.80
N PRO A 78 -1.24 18.05 11.68
CA PRO A 78 -2.53 18.65 11.36
C PRO A 78 -3.59 18.24 12.39
N ALA A 79 -4.73 18.93 12.39
CA ALA A 79 -5.87 18.52 13.19
C ALA A 79 -6.21 17.04 12.92
N ALA A 80 -6.40 16.27 13.98
CA ALA A 80 -6.76 14.86 13.85
C ALA A 80 -8.09 14.76 13.10
N ILE A 81 -8.09 13.99 12.01
CA ILE A 81 -9.32 13.57 11.33
C ILE A 81 -9.63 12.14 11.78
N SER A 82 -10.90 11.85 12.07
CA SER A 82 -11.32 10.47 12.25
C SER A 82 -11.21 9.79 10.89
N GLY A 83 -10.49 8.67 10.81
CA GLY A 83 -10.44 7.86 9.59
C GLY A 83 -11.86 7.51 9.15
N VAL A 84 -12.17 7.79 7.88
CA VAL A 84 -13.46 7.44 7.26
C VAL A 84 -13.50 5.94 6.98
#